data_AF-A0A552IUM4-F1
#
_entry.id   AF-A0A552IUM4-F1
#
_cell.length_a   1.000
_cell.length_b   1.000
_cell.length_c   1.000
_cell.angle_alpha   90.00
_cell.angle_beta   90.00
_cell.angle_gamma   90.00
#
_symmetry.space_group_name_H-M   'P 1'
#
loop_
_entity.id
_entity.type
_entity.pdbx_description
1 polymer ?
#
loop_
_entity_poly.entity_id
_entity_poly.type
_entity_poly.pdbx_seq_one_letter_code
_entity_poly.pdbx_strand_id
1 'polypeptide(L)' 'MKLLDVVALLEDLPQLGLYRGQVGTIVEVYEPNVFEVEFSDTSGLAYAIEI' A
#
# COMPACT_ATOMS: atom_id res chain seq x y z
N MET A 1 -8.71 8.92 6.11
CA MET A 1 -7.33 8.71 5.64
C MET A 1 -6.92 9.90 4.81
N LYS A 2 -5.66 10.29 4.89
CA LYS A 2 -5.06 11.40 4.14
C LYS A 2 -3.73 10.96 3.53
N LEU A 3 -3.21 11.76 2.60
CA LEU A 3 -1.87 11.59 2.05
C LEU A 3 -0.85 11.39 3.19
N LEU A 4 0.05 10.41 3.02
CA LEU A 4 1.07 9.98 3.98
C LEU A 4 0.54 9.34 5.28
N ASP A 5 -0.74 9.00 5.38
CA ASP A 5 -1.18 8.09 6.45
C ASP A 5 -0.58 6.69 6.20
N VAL A 6 -0.21 6.04 7.30
CA VAL A 6 0.25 4.65 7.33
C VAL A 6 -0.95 3.73 7.46
N VAL A 7 -0.99 2.69 6.62
CA VAL A 7 -2.08 1.71 6.57
C VAL A 7 -1.53 0.29 6.62
N ALA A 8 -2.35 -0.68 6.98
CA ALA A 8 -1.99 -2.09 6.98
C ALA A 8 -3.00 -2.92 6.20
N LEU A 9 -2.51 -3.90 5.47
CA LEU A 9 -3.34 -4.80 4.69
C LEU A 9 -4.09 -5.78 5.60
N LEU A 10 -5.39 -5.93 5.43
CA LEU A 10 -6.23 -6.81 6.27
C LEU A 10 -6.41 -8.21 5.69
N GLU A 11 -6.14 -8.39 4.40
CA GLU A 11 -6.38 -9.59 3.63
C GLU A 11 -5.18 -9.89 2.73
N ASP A 12 -4.98 -11.14 2.32
CA ASP A 12 -3.90 -11.48 1.40
C ASP A 12 -4.26 -11.10 -0.04
N LEU A 13 -3.31 -10.51 -0.76
CA LEU A 13 -3.39 -10.20 -2.19
C LEU A 13 -2.17 -10.84 -2.91
N PRO A 14 -2.11 -12.19 -2.97
CA PRO A 14 -0.92 -12.91 -3.43
C PRO A 14 -0.57 -12.64 -4.90
N GLN A 15 -1.53 -12.20 -5.70
CA GLN A 15 -1.34 -11.80 -7.11
C GLN A 15 -0.43 -10.57 -7.23
N LEU A 16 -0.40 -9.72 -6.20
CA LEU A 16 0.44 -8.52 -6.10
C LEU A 16 1.66 -8.76 -5.18
N GLY A 17 1.88 -9.99 -4.71
CA GLY A 17 2.92 -10.29 -3.71
C GLY A 17 2.64 -9.70 -2.32
N LEU A 18 1.39 -9.32 -2.06
CA LEU A 18 0.97 -8.65 -0.85
C LEU A 18 0.27 -9.63 0.11
N TYR A 19 0.56 -9.50 1.39
CA TYR A 19 0.10 -10.38 2.46
C TYR A 19 -0.42 -9.55 3.64
N ARG A 20 -1.43 -10.09 4.31
CA ARG A 20 -2.05 -9.48 5.49
C ARG A 20 -1.01 -9.07 6.52
N GLY A 21 -1.17 -7.87 7.06
CA GLY A 21 -0.30 -7.28 8.08
C GLY A 21 0.87 -6.49 7.52
N GLN A 22 1.14 -6.55 6.21
CA GLN A 22 2.09 -5.63 5.58
C GLN A 22 1.61 -4.19 5.71
N VAL A 23 2.56 -3.30 5.97
CA VAL A 23 2.34 -1.88 6.22
C VAL A 23 2.76 -1.10 4.98
N GLY A 24 1.89 -0.19 4.54
CA GLY A 24 2.12 0.68 3.39
C GLY A 24 1.81 2.14 3.73
N THR A 25 2.14 3.03 2.80
CA THR A 25 1.91 4.48 2.91
C THR A 25 1.00 4.96 1.79
N ILE A 26 0.02 5.79 2.11
CA ILE A 26 -0.82 6.42 1.07
C ILE A 26 0.01 7.45 0.31
N VAL A 27 0.17 7.22 -1.00
CA VAL A 27 0.94 8.09 -1.91
C VAL A 27 0.06 8.93 -2.83
N GLU A 28 -1.23 8.59 -2.99
CA GLU A 28 -2.20 9.39 -3.73
C GLU A 28 -3.64 9.20 -3.20
N VAL A 29 -4.48 10.23 -3.33
CA VAL A 29 -5.92 10.22 -2.99
C VAL A 29 -6.74 10.58 -4.23
N TYR A 30 -7.32 9.59 -4.90
CA TYR A 30 -8.06 9.80 -6.15
C TYR A 30 -9.49 10.30 -5.93
N GLU A 31 -10.25 9.56 -5.13
CA GLU A 31 -11.68 9.80 -4.86
C GLU A 31 -11.98 9.50 -3.38
N PRO A 32 -13.17 9.86 -2.86
CA PRO A 32 -13.56 9.45 -1.53
C PRO A 32 -13.44 7.92 -1.37
N ASN A 33 -12.54 7.50 -0.48
CA ASN A 33 -12.23 6.10 -0.17
C ASN A 33 -11.44 5.34 -1.25
N VAL A 34 -10.85 6.02 -2.23
CA VAL A 34 -9.96 5.42 -3.24
C VAL A 34 -8.56 6.00 -3.07
N PHE A 35 -7.57 5.14 -2.79
CA PHE A 35 -6.21 5.53 -2.44
C PHE A 35 -5.20 4.68 -3.19
N GLU A 36 -4.07 5.28 -3.57
CA GLU A 36 -2.88 4.54 -3.96
C GLU A 36 -2.01 4.32 -2.72
N VAL A 37 -1.52 3.09 -2.55
CA VAL A 37 -0.70 2.69 -1.39
C VAL A 37 0.58 2.07 -1.89
N GLU A 38 1.71 2.66 -1.49
CA GLU A 38 3.03 2.09 -1.73
C GLU A 38 3.40 1.14 -0.59
N PHE A 39 3.87 -0.06 -0.96
CA PHE A 39 4.47 -1.02 -0.04
C PHE A 39 5.96 -1.18 -0.38
N SER A 40 6.80 -0.85 0.60
CA SER A 40 8.26 -0.84 0.45
C SER A 40 8.94 -1.69 1.51
N ASP A 41 10.06 -2.29 1.16
CA ASP A 41 10.85 -3.09 2.10
C ASP A 41 11.63 -2.19 3.09
N THR A 42 12.43 -2.79 3.97
CA THR A 42 13.22 -2.04 4.97
C THR A 42 14.34 -1.19 4.36
N SER A 43 14.65 -1.36 3.07
CA SER A 43 15.59 -0.53 2.32
C SER A 43 14.90 0.63 1.57
N GLY A 44 13.57 0.70 1.63
CA GLY A 44 12.77 1.71 0.93
C GLY A 44 12.48 1.36 -0.53
N LEU A 45 12.66 0.09 -0.93
CA LEU A 45 12.35 -0.35 -2.29
C LEU A 45 10.89 -0.81 -2.37
N ALA A 46 10.11 -0.17 -3.24
CA ALA A 46 8.75 -0.60 -3.55
C ALA A 46 8.75 -1.97 -4.23
N TYR A 47 7.93 -2.90 -3.74
CA TYR A 47 7.85 -4.29 -4.25
C TYR A 47 6.48 -4.68 -4.77
N ALA A 48 5.46 -3.83 -4.59
CA ALA A 48 4.14 -4.00 -5.17
C ALA A 48 3.78 -2.70 -5.91
N ILE A 49 3.78 -2.77 -7.24
CA ILE A 49 3.45 -1.66 -8.14
C ILE A 49 2.44 -2.20 -9.15
N GLU A 50 1.27 -1.57 -9.24
CA GLU A 50 0.32 -1.80 -10.33
C GLU A 50 0.68 -0.82 -11.45
N ILE A 51 0.96 -1.33 -12.67
CA ILE A 51 1.37 -0.55 -13.84
C ILE A 51 0.20 -0.43 -14.81
#